data_AF-A0A4U5NQK2-F1
#
_entry.id   AF-A0A4U5NQK2-F1
#
_cell.length_a   1.000
_cell.length_b   1.000
_cell.length_c   1.000
_cell.angle_alpha   90.00
_cell.angle_beta   90.00
_cell.angle_gamma   90.00
#
_symmetry.space_group_name_H-M   'P 1'
#
loop_
_entity.id
_entity.type
_entity.pdbx_description
1 polymer ?
#
loop_
_entity_poly.entity_id
_entity_poly.type
_entity_poly.pdbx_seq_one_letter_code
_entity_poly.pdbx_strand_id
1 'polypeptide(L)'
;MARRRLFLMLKLFDVYQFGQSNGGSSITNSQAFRYLDNRRKVHKDAINFCQDILRKKSNIDWEPILRTNLSQPIRNFDLVVTVGGDGTLLQASHFLDDSIPVLGVNSDPTQVKEVL
;
A
#
# COMPACT_ATOMS: atom_id res chain seq x y z
N MET A 1 11.35 -19.50 20.83
CA MET A 1 10.02 -18.90 20.57
C MET A 1 9.72 -19.08 19.09
N ALA A 2 8.49 -19.45 18.72
CA ALA A 2 8.11 -19.54 17.31
C ALA A 2 8.22 -18.17 16.63
N ARG A 3 8.74 -18.12 15.40
CA ARG A 3 8.71 -16.89 14.58
C ARG A 3 7.27 -16.61 14.15
N ARG A 4 6.88 -15.35 14.19
CA ARG A 4 5.55 -14.90 13.73
C ARG A 4 5.59 -14.68 12.23
N ARG A 5 4.55 -15.09 11.52
CA ARG A 5 4.41 -14.89 10.07
C ARG A 5 3.44 -13.75 9.80
N LEU A 6 3.87 -12.76 9.02
CA LEU A 6 3.08 -11.58 8.66
C LEU A 6 2.86 -11.51 7.16
N PHE A 7 1.62 -11.34 6.72
CA PHE A 7 1.30 -11.09 5.33
C PHE A 7 1.17 -9.58 5.10
N LEU A 8 1.93 -9.02 4.17
CA LEU A 8 1.94 -7.59 3.87
C LEU A 8 1.31 -7.32 2.50
N MET A 9 0.05 -6.89 2.48
CA MET A 9 -0.67 -6.56 1.26
C MET A 9 -0.49 -5.09 0.89
N LEU A 10 0.03 -4.85 -0.30
CA LEU A 10 0.41 -3.52 -0.77
C LEU A 10 -0.56 -3.03 -1.86
N LYS A 11 -1.05 -1.79 -1.74
CA LYS A 11 -1.71 -1.12 -2.87
C LYS A 11 -0.71 -0.98 -4.03
N LEU A 12 -1.18 -1.19 -5.25
CA LEU A 12 -0.39 -0.98 -6.45
C LEU A 12 -0.03 0.51 -6.60
N PHE A 13 1.18 0.76 -7.08
CA PHE A 13 1.58 2.05 -7.62
C PHE A 13 1.23 2.10 -9.09
N ASP A 14 0.43 3.07 -9.53
CA ASP A 14 0.15 3.23 -10.96
C ASP A 14 1.45 3.35 -11.75
N VAL A 15 1.66 2.38 -12.65
CA VAL A 15 2.73 2.36 -13.66
C VAL A 15 2.35 3.28 -14.84
N TYR A 16 1.47 4.26 -14.63
CA TYR A 16 1.38 5.39 -15.54
C TYR A 16 2.63 6.27 -15.35
N GLN A 17 3.73 5.86 -15.96
CA GLN A 17 4.58 6.82 -16.65
C GLN A 17 3.69 7.46 -17.71
N PHE A 18 2.92 8.49 -17.33
CA PHE A 18 2.50 9.49 -18.30
C PHE A 18 3.81 10.04 -18.86
N GLY A 19 4.14 9.58 -20.05
CA GLY A 19 5.45 9.77 -20.65
C GLY A 19 5.84 11.24 -20.58
N GLN A 20 7.12 11.47 -20.32
CA GLN A 20 7.79 12.63 -20.88
C GLN A 20 7.69 12.53 -22.40
N SER A 21 6.52 12.86 -22.95
CA SER A 21 6.36 13.08 -24.37
C SER A 21 6.89 14.48 -24.62
N ASN A 22 8.13 14.53 -25.10
CA ASN A 22 8.66 15.69 -25.79
C ASN A 22 7.68 16.07 -26.91
N GLY A 23 7.15 17.28 -26.86
CA GLY A 23 6.44 17.90 -27.97
C GLY A 23 4.96 17.58 -28.04
N GLY A 24 4.13 18.47 -27.52
CA GLY A 24 2.69 18.45 -27.72
C GLY A 24 1.97 19.22 -26.62
N SER A 25 1.58 20.45 -26.92
CA SER A 25 0.77 21.30 -26.06
C SER A 25 -0.56 20.63 -25.74
N SER A 26 -0.62 19.89 -24.63
CA SER A 26 -1.88 19.57 -23.96
C SER A 26 -1.86 20.21 -22.59
N ILE A 27 -2.78 21.15 -22.40
CA ILE A 27 -3.02 21.91 -21.18
C ILE A 27 -3.27 20.92 -20.05
N THR A 28 -2.21 20.55 -19.37
CA THR A 28 -2.22 19.62 -18.25
C THR A 28 -2.20 20.47 -17.00
N ASN A 29 -3.28 20.41 -16.23
CA ASN A 29 -3.50 21.24 -15.05
C ASN A 29 -2.37 20.97 -14.03
N SER A 30 -1.29 21.76 -14.08
CA SER A 30 0.01 21.46 -13.45
C SER A 30 -0.10 21.20 -11.94
N GLN A 31 -1.11 21.79 -11.31
CA GLN A 31 -1.43 21.58 -9.90
C GLN A 31 -1.98 20.18 -9.61
N ALA A 32 -2.91 19.68 -10.44
CA ALA A 32 -3.45 18.33 -10.29
C ALA A 32 -2.36 17.25 -10.47
N PHE A 33 -1.44 17.47 -11.42
CA PHE A 33 -0.28 16.58 -11.61
C PHE A 33 0.65 16.59 -10.40
N ARG A 34 1.01 17.77 -9.88
CA ARG A 34 1.83 17.88 -8.67
C ARG A 34 1.17 17.23 -7.46
N TYR A 35 -0.15 17.34 -7.35
CA TYR A 35 -0.92 16.74 -6.29
C TYR A 35 -0.87 15.20 -6.34
N LEU A 36 -1.15 14.61 -7.51
CA LEU A 36 -1.08 13.17 -7.71
C LEU A 36 0.33 12.61 -7.48
N ASP A 37 1.36 13.32 -7.96
CA ASP A 37 2.76 12.92 -7.75
C ASP A 37 3.15 12.99 -6.27
N ASN A 38 2.70 14.02 -5.54
CA ASN A 38 2.91 14.10 -4.10
C ASN A 38 2.25 12.92 -3.36
N ARG A 39 0.98 12.62 -3.65
CA ARG A 39 0.27 11.48 -3.04
C ARG A 39 0.95 10.15 -3.34
N ARG A 40 1.42 9.98 -4.58
CA ARG A 40 2.23 8.82 -4.99
C ARG A 40 3.51 8.70 -4.16
N LYS A 41 4.24 9.80 -3.97
CA LYS A 41 5.48 9.82 -3.19
C LYS A 41 5.22 9.46 -1.73
N VAL A 42 4.23 10.10 -1.10
CA VAL A 42 3.83 9.82 0.29
C VAL A 42 3.47 8.34 0.47
N HIS A 43 2.68 7.78 -0.45
CA HIS A 43 2.33 6.35 -0.44
C HIS A 43 3.57 5.44 -0.53
N LYS A 44 4.53 5.78 -1.39
CA LYS A 44 5.77 5.01 -1.56
C LYS A 44 6.65 5.08 -0.31
N ASP A 45 6.77 6.26 0.28
CA ASP A 45 7.53 6.47 1.50
C ASP A 45 6.92 5.68 2.67
N ALA A 46 5.58 5.64 2.77
CA ALA A 46 4.89 4.82 3.76
C ALA A 46 5.16 3.31 3.59
N ILE A 47 5.16 2.80 2.35
CA ILE A 47 5.47 1.39 2.07
C ILE A 47 6.92 1.06 2.46
N ASN A 48 7.88 1.90 2.07
CA ASN A 48 9.29 1.73 2.43
C ASN A 48 9.46 1.73 3.95
N PHE A 49 8.82 2.68 4.64
CA PHE A 49 8.87 2.78 6.10
C PHE A 49 8.33 1.53 6.79
N CYS A 50 7.20 0.99 6.34
CA CYS A 50 6.63 -0.25 6.88
C CYS A 50 7.58 -1.44 6.67
N GLN A 51 8.14 -1.59 5.47
CA GLN A 51 9.09 -2.66 5.17
C GLN A 51 10.38 -2.53 6.00
N ASP A 52 10.90 -1.32 6.19
CA ASP A 52 12.10 -1.07 7.00
C ASP A 52 11.88 -1.43 8.47
N ILE A 53 10.69 -1.19 9.02
CA ILE A 53 10.33 -1.65 10.36
C ILE A 53 10.37 -3.18 10.41
N LEU A 54 9.74 -3.87 9.46
CA LEU A 54 9.68 -5.33 9.44
C LEU A 54 11.07 -5.96 9.27
N ARG A 55 11.93 -5.39 8.41
CA ARG A 55 13.33 -5.83 8.25
C ARG A 55 14.14 -5.77 9.54
N LYS A 56 13.82 -4.84 10.45
CA LYS A 56 14.50 -4.69 11.76
C LYS A 56 14.00 -5.68 12.82
N LYS A 57 12.97 -6.49 12.54
CA LYS A 57 12.37 -7.44 13.48
C LYS A 57 12.82 -8.86 13.17
N SER A 58 13.79 -9.37 13.93
CA SER A 58 14.40 -10.69 13.73
C SER A 58 13.49 -11.90 14.05
N ASN A 59 12.36 -11.66 14.72
CA ASN A 59 11.39 -12.68 15.13
C ASN A 59 10.11 -12.71 14.27
N ILE A 60 10.08 -11.93 13.18
CA ILE A 60 8.95 -11.84 12.26
C ILE A 60 9.43 -12.22 10.85
N ASP A 61 8.88 -13.30 10.31
CA ASP A 61 8.98 -13.60 8.89
C ASP A 61 7.81 -12.90 8.19
N TRP A 62 8.04 -12.22 7.07
CA TRP A 62 6.99 -11.47 6.38
C TRP A 62 7.04 -11.60 4.87
N GLU A 63 5.86 -11.56 4.23
CA GLU A 63 5.69 -11.76 2.79
C GLU A 63 4.94 -10.57 2.16
N PRO A 64 5.58 -9.77 1.28
CA PRO A 64 4.90 -8.72 0.54
C PRO A 64 4.18 -9.24 -0.69
N ILE A 65 2.90 -8.89 -0.86
CA ILE A 65 2.12 -9.15 -2.07
C ILE A 65 1.41 -7.87 -2.52
N LEU A 66 1.47 -7.58 -3.82
CA LEU A 66 0.67 -6.53 -4.44
C LEU A 66 -0.80 -6.96 -4.48
N ARG A 67 -1.73 -6.05 -4.16
CA ARG A 67 -3.16 -6.33 -4.15
C ARG A 67 -3.71 -6.91 -5.46
N THR A 68 -3.08 -6.62 -6.59
CA THR A 68 -3.45 -7.14 -7.92
C THR A 68 -2.99 -8.57 -8.16
N ASN A 69 -2.03 -9.05 -7.39
CA ASN A 69 -1.43 -10.37 -7.55
C ASN A 69 -2.05 -11.38 -6.58
N LEU A 70 -3.02 -10.96 -5.76
CA LEU A 70 -3.71 -11.82 -4.83
C LEU A 70 -4.81 -12.61 -5.55
N SER A 71 -4.64 -13.93 -5.61
CA SER A 71 -5.56 -14.85 -6.28
C SER A 71 -6.01 -16.01 -5.40
N GLN A 72 -5.39 -16.19 -4.23
CA GLN A 72 -5.63 -17.30 -3.32
C GLN A 72 -6.01 -16.77 -1.93
N PRO A 73 -6.83 -17.50 -1.16
CA PRO A 73 -7.12 -17.16 0.24
C PRO A 73 -5.83 -17.02 1.07
N ILE A 74 -5.81 -16.03 1.96
CA ILE A 74 -4.69 -15.81 2.87
C ILE A 74 -4.85 -16.75 4.06
N ARG A 75 -3.87 -17.62 4.29
CA ARG A 75 -3.89 -18.64 5.35
C ARG A 75 -2.52 -18.79 5.99
N ASN A 76 -2.49 -19.31 7.21
CA ASN A 76 -1.25 -19.64 7.94
C ASN A 76 -0.35 -18.43 8.23
N PHE A 77 -0.97 -17.28 8.50
CA PHE A 77 -0.30 -16.05 8.98
C PHE A 77 -0.88 -15.66 10.35
N ASP A 78 -0.05 -15.05 11.19
CA ASP A 78 -0.46 -14.54 12.50
C ASP A 78 -1.12 -13.16 12.41
N LEU A 79 -0.85 -12.42 11.32
CA LEU A 79 -1.35 -11.07 11.09
C LEU A 79 -1.32 -10.75 9.59
N VAL A 80 -2.36 -10.06 9.11
CA VAL A 80 -2.33 -9.36 7.82
C VAL A 80 -2.18 -7.86 8.06
N VAL A 81 -1.23 -7.25 7.37
CA VAL A 81 -1.08 -5.79 7.32
C VAL A 81 -1.39 -5.32 5.91
N THR A 82 -2.33 -4.40 5.78
CA THR A 82 -2.63 -3.76 4.50
C THR A 82 -2.03 -2.36 4.49
N VAL A 83 -1.33 -1.99 3.41
CA VAL A 83 -0.75 -0.65 3.24
C VAL A 83 -1.41 0.00 2.02
N GLY A 84 -2.29 0.96 2.28
CA GLY A 84 -3.16 1.51 1.25
C GLY A 84 -4.17 2.50 1.82
N GLY A 85 -5.41 2.44 1.32
CA GLY A 85 -6.58 3.04 1.96
C GLY A 85 -7.64 1.97 2.19
N ASP A 86 -8.88 2.38 2.46
CA ASP A 86 -9.96 1.46 2.82
C ASP A 86 -10.22 0.40 1.75
N GLY A 87 -10.14 0.76 0.48
CA GLY A 87 -10.31 -0.20 -0.63
C GLY A 87 -9.25 -1.32 -0.65
N THR A 88 -8.06 -1.09 -0.08
CA THR A 88 -7.05 -2.16 0.08
C THR A 88 -7.40 -3.06 1.25
N LEU A 89 -7.87 -2.49 2.37
CA LEU A 89 -8.33 -3.24 3.54
C LEU A 89 -9.55 -4.11 3.20
N LEU A 90 -10.54 -3.52 2.55
CA LEU A 90 -11.74 -4.23 2.09
C LEU A 90 -11.36 -5.33 1.10
N GLN A 91 -10.44 -5.09 0.16
CA GLN A 91 -10.00 -6.16 -0.73
C GLN A 91 -9.35 -7.32 0.04
N ALA A 92 -8.51 -7.04 1.04
CA ALA A 92 -7.92 -8.09 1.87
C ALA A 92 -8.98 -8.94 2.57
N SER A 93 -10.07 -8.31 3.05
CA SER A 93 -11.15 -9.02 3.75
C SER A 93 -11.84 -10.09 2.90
N HIS A 94 -11.84 -9.95 1.56
CA HIS A 94 -12.38 -10.98 0.67
C HIS A 94 -11.54 -12.27 0.61
N PHE A 95 -10.29 -12.22 1.07
CA PHE A 95 -9.37 -13.36 1.08
C PHE A 95 -9.07 -13.88 2.49
N LEU A 96 -9.66 -13.27 3.52
CA LEU A 96 -9.46 -13.62 4.93
C LEU A 96 -10.65 -14.38 5.51
N ASP A 97 -10.36 -15.21 6.49
CA ASP A 97 -11.35 -15.76 7.41
C ASP A 97 -11.31 -15.00 8.75
N ASP A 98 -12.09 -15.46 9.73
CA ASP A 98 -12.19 -14.87 11.06
C ASP A 98 -11.02 -15.25 12.00
N SER A 99 -10.06 -16.05 11.54
CA SER A 99 -8.96 -16.54 12.36
C SER A 99 -7.73 -15.63 12.38
N ILE A 100 -7.57 -14.77 11.36
CA ILE A 100 -6.39 -13.92 11.19
C ILE A 100 -6.78 -12.45 11.41
N PRO A 101 -6.21 -11.75 12.42
CA PRO A 101 -6.45 -10.33 12.59
C PRO A 101 -5.88 -9.54 11.40
N VAL A 102 -6.53 -8.42 11.08
CA VAL A 102 -6.09 -7.49 10.03
C VAL A 102 -5.78 -6.11 10.61
N LEU A 103 -4.66 -5.53 10.21
CA LEU A 103 -4.25 -4.16 10.53
C LEU A 103 -4.23 -3.32 9.25
N GLY A 104 -5.08 -2.30 9.20
CA GLY A 104 -5.09 -1.30 8.14
C GLY A 104 -4.10 -0.16 8.41
N VAL A 105 -3.16 0.06 7.48
CA VAL A 105 -2.26 1.21 7.50
C VAL A 105 -2.66 2.17 6.37
N ASN A 106 -3.22 3.32 6.76
CA ASN A 106 -3.52 4.39 5.83
C ASN A 106 -2.19 5.05 5.37
N SER A 107 -1.82 4.74 4.14
CA SER A 107 -0.53 5.10 3.54
C SER A 107 -0.48 6.50 2.93
N ASP A 108 -1.62 7.18 2.82
CA ASP A 108 -1.74 8.50 2.24
C ASP A 108 -2.92 9.24 2.91
N PRO A 109 -2.78 9.54 4.21
CA PRO A 109 -3.85 10.11 5.00
C PRO A 109 -4.23 11.51 4.51
N THR A 110 -5.53 11.80 4.57
CA THR A 110 -6.07 13.12 4.25
C THR A 110 -5.37 14.19 5.08
N GLN A 111 -4.86 15.22 4.41
CA GLN A 111 -4.20 16.33 5.09
C GLN A 111 -5.26 17.35 5.53
N VAL A 112 -5.03 18.00 6.67
CA VAL A 112 -5.95 19.01 7.22
C VAL A 112 -6.32 20.09 6.19
N LYS A 113 -5.36 20.53 5.38
CA LYS A 113 -5.55 21.51 4.30
C LYS A 113 -6.46 21.05 3.13
N GLU A 114 -6.84 19.78 3.08
CA GLU A 114 -7.69 19.21 2.02
C GLU A 114 -9.17 19.19 2.42
N VAL A 115 -9.46 19.42 3.70
CA VAL A 115 -10.81 19.36 4.30
C VAL A 115 -11.19 20.65 5.03
N LEU A 116 -10.31 21.64 5.03
CA LEU A 116 -10.54 23.01 5.50
C LEU A 116 -10.59 23.96 4.31
#